data_AF-A0A3M1QVP1-F1
#
_entry.id   AF-A0A3M1QVP1-F1
#
_cell.length_a   1.000
_cell.length_b   1.000
_cell.length_c   1.000
_cell.angle_alpha   90.00
_cell.angle_beta   90.00
_cell.angle_gamma   90.00
#
_symmetry.space_group_name_H-M   'P 1'
#
loop_
_entity.id
_entity.type
_entity.pdbx_description
1 polymer ?
#
loop_
_entity_poly.entity_id
_entity_poly.type
_entity_poly.pdbx_seq_one_letter_code
_entity_poly.pdbx_strand_id
1 'polypeptide(L)'
;DAHRSNLIRIAWSGARHLQRHRETVWDGQVVLDKGRILRAEGYAFDSPAEGITFCNEQRVEWRSITTGDTDGILLELDAPPEARLHFSSPPKSFSLALRDIQDEPRVYEAGGIRQQVVVQRVSGAAGPRNVEFSYTDTAMPAGCQAYYVRVLQQNGAMAWSSPLYITREW
;
A
#
# COMPACT_ATOMS: atom_id res chain seq x y z
N ASP A 1 -1.72 27.52 -0.96
CA ASP A 1 -0.91 26.34 -0.65
C ASP A 1 -1.72 25.32 0.14
N ALA A 2 -2.18 24.26 -0.53
CA ALA A 2 -2.80 23.14 0.18
C ALA A 2 -1.72 22.49 1.06
N HIS A 3 -1.99 22.37 2.36
CA HIS A 3 -1.13 21.64 3.30
C HIS A 3 -0.89 20.23 2.74
N ARG A 4 0.35 19.89 2.37
CA ARG A 4 0.69 18.52 1.97
C ARG A 4 0.39 17.61 3.16
N SER A 5 -0.30 16.49 2.92
CA SER A 5 -0.59 15.55 3.99
C SER A 5 0.71 15.00 4.61
N ASN A 6 0.76 14.97 5.93
CA ASN A 6 1.86 14.38 6.70
C ASN A 6 1.75 12.86 6.84
N LEU A 7 0.69 12.27 6.28
CA LEU A 7 0.44 10.83 6.32
C LEU A 7 1.05 10.15 5.10
N ILE A 8 1.96 9.20 5.35
CA ILE A 8 2.66 8.41 4.35
C ILE A 8 2.22 6.95 4.49
N ARG A 9 1.82 6.34 3.38
CA ARG A 9 1.59 4.91 3.29
C ARG A 9 2.82 4.23 2.72
N ILE A 10 3.30 3.20 3.41
CA ILE A 10 4.30 2.25 2.90
C ILE A 10 3.60 0.90 2.87
N ALA A 11 3.24 0.44 1.68
CA ALA A 11 2.59 -0.86 1.49
C ALA A 11 3.53 -1.82 0.77
N TRP A 12 3.58 -3.07 1.18
CA TRP A 12 4.29 -4.15 0.50
C TRP A 12 3.30 -5.23 0.10
N SER A 13 3.62 -5.98 -0.95
CA SER A 13 2.66 -6.92 -1.53
C SER A 13 3.35 -8.03 -2.29
N GLY A 14 2.54 -9.00 -2.73
CA GLY A 14 2.95 -9.99 -3.72
C GLY A 14 3.47 -11.29 -3.14
N ALA A 15 4.12 -12.08 -3.99
CA ALA A 15 4.59 -13.42 -3.67
C ALA A 15 5.90 -13.73 -4.39
N ARG A 16 6.67 -14.69 -3.90
CA ARG A 16 7.94 -15.09 -4.53
C ARG A 16 7.75 -15.73 -5.91
N HIS A 17 6.71 -16.54 -6.09
CA HIS A 17 6.41 -17.27 -7.33
C HIS A 17 4.97 -17.83 -7.35
N LEU A 18 4.56 -18.52 -8.42
CA LEU A 18 3.19 -19.05 -8.56
C LEU A 18 2.94 -20.36 -7.79
N GLN A 19 3.98 -21.15 -7.51
CA GLN A 19 3.85 -22.48 -6.90
C GLN A 19 3.52 -22.42 -5.39
N ARG A 20 3.37 -23.58 -4.74
CA ARG A 20 3.24 -23.68 -3.28
C ARG A 20 4.47 -23.11 -2.58
N HIS A 21 4.32 -22.71 -1.31
CA HIS A 21 5.38 -22.05 -0.52
C HIS A 21 5.86 -20.75 -1.17
N ARG A 22 4.93 -19.93 -1.63
CA ARG A 22 5.18 -18.67 -2.34
C ARG A 22 5.23 -17.44 -1.44
N GLU A 23 5.03 -17.62 -0.15
CA GLU A 23 5.03 -16.56 0.84
C GLU A 23 6.28 -15.69 0.75
N THR A 24 6.10 -14.38 0.91
CA THR A 24 7.19 -13.42 1.07
C THR A 24 7.21 -12.97 2.51
N VAL A 25 8.32 -13.19 3.21
CA VAL A 25 8.54 -12.66 4.56
C VAL A 25 9.01 -11.22 4.43
N TRP A 26 8.26 -10.30 5.02
CA TRP A 26 8.50 -8.85 4.97
C TRP A 26 8.94 -8.26 6.29
N ASP A 27 9.10 -9.06 7.35
CA ASP A 27 9.64 -8.67 8.65
C ASP A 27 10.76 -7.65 8.49
N GLY A 28 10.59 -6.47 9.07
CA GLY A 28 11.37 -5.33 8.65
C GLY A 28 11.18 -4.12 9.54
N GLN A 29 11.79 -3.03 9.09
CA GLN A 29 11.76 -1.76 9.77
C GLN A 29 11.81 -0.58 8.81
N VAL A 30 11.35 0.56 9.31
CA VAL A 30 11.58 1.86 8.71
C VAL A 30 12.15 2.80 9.76
N VAL A 31 13.21 3.52 9.38
CA VAL A 31 13.88 4.50 10.24
C VAL A 31 13.76 5.89 9.62
N LEU A 32 13.40 6.88 10.42
CA LEU A 32 13.38 8.29 10.08
C LEU A 32 14.64 8.98 10.65
N ASP A 33 15.42 9.66 9.81
CA ASP A 33 16.70 10.25 10.23
C ASP A 33 16.57 11.60 10.97
N LYS A 34 15.48 12.35 10.72
CA LYS A 34 15.22 13.70 11.25
C LYS A 34 13.73 13.92 11.49
N GLY A 35 13.42 14.68 12.53
CA GLY A 35 12.04 14.88 12.98
C GLY A 35 11.55 13.71 13.82
N ARG A 36 10.24 13.47 13.81
CA ARG A 36 9.61 12.44 14.62
C ARG A 36 8.41 11.78 13.93
N ILE A 37 8.23 10.51 14.21
CA ILE A 37 7.04 9.72 13.93
C ILE A 37 6.02 10.05 15.02
N LEU A 38 4.92 10.68 14.64
CA LEU A 38 3.82 11.05 15.55
C LEU A 38 2.91 9.85 15.81
N ARG A 39 2.65 9.06 14.76
CA ARG A 39 1.78 7.89 14.81
C ARG A 39 2.20 6.86 13.78
N ALA A 40 2.07 5.59 14.13
CA ALA A 40 2.25 4.46 13.23
C ALA A 40 1.07 3.49 13.38
N GLU A 41 0.47 3.10 12.27
CA GLU A 41 -0.64 2.13 12.23
C GLU A 41 -0.36 1.05 11.21
N GLY A 42 -0.84 -0.16 11.47
CA GLY A 42 -0.86 -1.22 10.47
C GLY A 42 -1.81 -0.90 9.32
N TYR A 43 -1.48 -1.38 8.13
CA TYR A 43 -2.30 -1.28 6.94
C TYR A 43 -2.53 -2.68 6.38
N ALA A 44 -3.80 -3.04 6.18
CA ALA A 44 -4.25 -4.29 5.55
C ALA A 44 -3.89 -5.63 6.23
N PHE A 45 -3.19 -5.65 7.37
CA PHE A 45 -2.91 -6.90 8.11
C PHE A 45 -4.18 -7.73 8.33
N ASP A 46 -4.14 -9.01 7.93
CA ASP A 46 -5.28 -9.92 7.98
C ASP A 46 -5.14 -11.06 9.00
N SER A 47 -3.96 -11.18 9.63
CA SER A 47 -3.66 -12.15 10.68
C SER A 47 -3.24 -11.50 12.00
N PRO A 48 -3.65 -12.04 13.16
CA PRO A 48 -3.14 -11.61 14.47
C PRO A 48 -1.63 -11.82 14.68
N ALA A 49 -0.99 -12.62 13.84
CA ALA A 49 0.46 -12.86 13.90
C ALA A 49 1.29 -11.74 13.25
N GLU A 50 0.62 -10.81 12.57
CA GLU A 50 1.22 -9.71 11.82
C GLU A 50 0.93 -8.38 12.50
N GLY A 51 1.78 -7.38 12.23
CA GLY A 51 1.62 -6.08 12.85
C GLY A 51 2.92 -5.39 13.20
N ILE A 52 2.77 -4.16 13.70
CA ILE A 52 3.87 -3.39 14.30
C ILE A 52 4.28 -4.07 15.61
N THR A 53 5.57 -4.40 15.72
CA THR A 53 6.15 -5.04 16.91
C THR A 53 6.93 -4.05 17.77
N PHE A 54 7.36 -2.92 17.20
CA PHE A 54 8.06 -1.86 17.91
C PHE A 54 7.77 -0.51 17.25
N CYS A 55 7.59 0.54 18.06
CA CYS A 55 7.46 1.91 17.56
C CYS A 55 8.05 2.91 18.57
N ASN A 56 8.85 3.85 18.07
CA ASN A 56 9.23 5.08 18.78
C ASN A 56 9.24 6.25 17.78
N GLU A 57 9.76 7.40 18.19
CA GLU A 57 9.76 8.62 17.37
C GLU A 57 10.66 8.53 16.11
N GLN A 58 11.54 7.54 15.97
CA GLN A 58 12.46 7.44 14.82
C GLN A 58 12.40 6.09 14.10
N ARG A 59 11.71 5.09 14.66
CA ARG A 59 11.72 3.72 14.13
C ARG A 59 10.39 3.03 14.35
N VAL A 60 9.96 2.31 13.31
CA VAL A 60 8.88 1.33 13.37
C VAL A 60 9.41 0.00 12.87
N GLU A 61 9.12 -1.08 13.59
CA GLU A 61 9.43 -2.47 13.19
C GLU A 61 8.13 -3.27 13.11
N TRP A 62 8.09 -4.27 12.23
CA TRP A 62 6.90 -5.09 12.01
C TRP A 62 7.23 -6.55 11.70
N ARG A 63 6.20 -7.40 11.81
CA ARG A 63 6.14 -8.75 11.22
C ARG A 63 5.04 -8.83 10.19
N SER A 64 5.32 -9.46 9.05
CA SER A 64 4.35 -9.61 7.96
C SER A 64 4.79 -10.64 6.93
N ILE A 65 3.81 -11.36 6.39
CA ILE A 65 3.98 -12.37 5.35
C ILE A 65 2.88 -12.20 4.29
N THR A 66 3.26 -11.92 3.04
CA THR A 66 2.30 -11.86 1.94
C THR A 66 2.35 -13.12 1.07
N THR A 67 1.20 -13.59 0.59
CA THR A 67 1.06 -14.72 -0.36
C THR A 67 0.42 -14.30 -1.70
N GLY A 68 0.36 -13.00 -1.96
CA GLY A 68 -0.22 -12.37 -3.15
C GLY A 68 -1.12 -11.17 -2.83
N ASP A 69 -1.48 -11.03 -1.56
CA ASP A 69 -2.15 -9.93 -0.89
C ASP A 69 -1.20 -8.73 -0.65
N THR A 70 -1.63 -7.78 0.18
CA THR A 70 -0.95 -6.51 0.44
C THR A 70 -1.08 -6.19 1.91
N ASP A 71 0.05 -5.79 2.50
CA ASP A 71 0.20 -5.35 3.88
C ASP A 71 0.94 -4.01 3.89
N GLY A 72 1.08 -3.40 5.06
CA GLY A 72 1.84 -2.17 5.17
C GLY A 72 1.73 -1.46 6.51
N ILE A 73 2.18 -0.21 6.48
CA ILE A 73 2.02 0.74 7.57
C ILE A 73 1.61 2.13 7.05
N LEU A 74 0.90 2.86 7.90
CA LEU A 74 0.64 4.28 7.78
C LEU A 74 1.49 5.02 8.82
N LEU A 75 2.20 6.06 8.38
CA LEU A 75 3.08 6.88 9.21
C LEU A 75 2.65 8.34 9.16
N GLU A 76 2.32 8.91 10.31
CA GLU A 76 2.14 10.36 10.45
C GLU A 76 3.45 10.97 10.96
N LEU A 77 4.02 11.91 10.20
CA LEU A 77 5.36 12.45 10.48
C LEU A 77 5.33 13.96 10.74
N ASP A 78 6.15 14.39 11.68
CA ASP A 78 6.54 15.80 11.90
C ASP A 78 8.05 15.90 11.63
N ALA A 79 8.39 16.21 10.37
CA ALA A 79 9.75 16.15 9.88
C ALA A 79 9.98 17.11 8.69
N PRO A 80 11.20 17.63 8.52
CA PRO A 80 11.53 18.49 7.39
C PRO A 80 11.51 17.71 6.06
N PRO A 81 11.28 18.37 4.92
CA PRO A 81 11.25 17.71 3.60
C PRO A 81 12.55 16.96 3.23
N GLU A 82 13.68 17.35 3.81
CA GLU A 82 15.00 16.72 3.64
C GLU A 82 15.18 15.46 4.48
N ALA A 83 14.30 15.20 5.46
CA ALA A 83 14.33 13.98 6.24
C ALA A 83 14.19 12.76 5.33
N ARG A 84 14.81 11.66 5.71
CA ARG A 84 14.88 10.42 4.94
C ARG A 84 14.23 9.29 5.70
N LEU A 85 13.40 8.53 5.00
CA LEU A 85 12.96 7.22 5.44
C LEU A 85 13.90 6.16 4.88
N HIS A 86 14.35 5.27 5.75
CA HIS A 86 15.18 4.12 5.44
C HIS A 86 14.35 2.87 5.66
N PHE A 87 13.83 2.30 4.57
CA PHE A 87 13.05 1.07 4.59
C PHE A 87 13.99 -0.13 4.44
N SER A 88 13.77 -1.18 5.25
CA SER A 88 14.52 -2.43 5.14
C SER A 88 13.66 -3.64 5.48
N SER A 89 13.69 -4.62 4.58
CA SER A 89 13.08 -5.95 4.72
C SER A 89 13.90 -6.95 3.88
N PRO A 90 13.82 -8.27 4.08
CA PRO A 90 14.57 -9.24 3.29
C PRO A 90 14.43 -9.09 1.76
N PRO A 91 13.24 -8.82 1.18
CA PRO A 91 13.10 -8.67 -0.27
C PRO A 91 13.58 -7.32 -0.81
N LYS A 92 13.58 -6.27 0.02
CA LYS A 92 13.89 -4.91 -0.42
C LYS A 92 14.37 -3.99 0.70
N SER A 93 15.40 -3.21 0.39
CA SER A 93 15.82 -2.06 1.18
C SER A 93 16.05 -0.84 0.28
N PHE A 94 15.71 0.35 0.75
CA PHE A 94 15.93 1.61 0.03
C PHE A 94 15.88 2.80 0.99
N SER A 95 16.24 3.96 0.48
CA SER A 95 16.08 5.22 1.22
C SER A 95 15.58 6.32 0.29
N LEU A 96 14.65 7.14 0.79
CA LEU A 96 14.05 8.24 0.05
C LEU A 96 13.84 9.45 0.95
N ALA A 97 13.98 10.65 0.39
CA ALA A 97 13.68 11.88 1.12
C ALA A 97 12.16 12.12 1.13
N LEU A 98 11.64 12.73 2.19
CA LEU A 98 10.22 13.02 2.33
C LEU A 98 9.70 13.95 1.23
N ARG A 99 10.54 14.85 0.72
CA ARG A 99 10.22 15.72 -0.42
C ARG A 99 9.95 14.95 -1.72
N ASP A 100 10.47 13.73 -1.86
CA ASP A 100 10.33 12.90 -3.05
C ASP A 100 9.05 12.04 -3.01
N ILE A 101 8.29 12.08 -1.92
CA ILE A 101 7.03 11.32 -1.75
C ILE A 101 5.87 12.24 -2.12
N GLN A 102 5.13 11.87 -3.15
CA GLN A 102 3.93 12.57 -3.64
C GLN A 102 2.69 11.68 -3.46
N ASP A 103 1.53 12.18 -3.89
CA ASP A 103 0.27 11.42 -3.93
C ASP A 103 0.37 10.28 -4.96
N GLU A 104 1.08 10.51 -6.07
CA GLU A 104 1.45 9.46 -7.03
C GLU A 104 2.38 8.43 -6.37
N PRO A 105 2.02 7.12 -6.42
CA PRO A 105 2.82 6.10 -5.80
C PRO A 105 4.17 5.87 -6.46
N ARG A 106 5.21 5.81 -5.61
CA ARG A 106 6.54 5.35 -5.98
C ARG A 106 6.68 3.87 -5.71
N VAL A 107 7.00 3.10 -6.74
CA VAL A 107 7.11 1.64 -6.70
C VAL A 107 8.57 1.20 -6.62
N TYR A 108 8.84 0.24 -5.75
CA TYR A 108 10.13 -0.41 -5.55
C TYR A 108 9.97 -1.92 -5.78
N GLU A 109 10.29 -2.38 -6.99
CA GLU A 109 10.21 -3.79 -7.37
C GLU A 109 11.20 -4.65 -6.56
N ALA A 110 10.74 -5.81 -6.10
CA ALA A 110 11.51 -6.81 -5.35
C ALA A 110 11.64 -8.16 -6.10
N GLY A 111 11.15 -8.24 -7.34
CA GLY A 111 11.47 -9.31 -8.31
C GLY A 111 10.41 -10.40 -8.47
N GLY A 112 9.77 -10.84 -7.38
CA GLY A 112 8.66 -11.79 -7.43
C GLY A 112 7.39 -11.25 -8.12
N ILE A 113 6.29 -11.98 -7.98
CA ILE A 113 5.02 -11.67 -8.64
C ILE A 113 4.31 -10.55 -7.91
N ARG A 114 4.32 -9.35 -8.52
CA ARG A 114 3.91 -8.09 -7.87
C ARG A 114 4.57 -7.94 -6.49
N GLN A 115 5.77 -8.49 -6.35
CA GLN A 115 6.53 -8.43 -5.12
C GLN A 115 7.22 -7.08 -5.09
N GLN A 116 6.65 -6.15 -4.33
CA GLN A 116 7.04 -4.74 -4.43
C GLN A 116 6.71 -4.00 -3.13
N VAL A 117 7.37 -2.86 -2.95
CA VAL A 117 7.01 -1.86 -1.94
C VAL A 117 6.52 -0.60 -2.65
N VAL A 118 5.39 -0.07 -2.23
CA VAL A 118 4.77 1.15 -2.76
C VAL A 118 4.75 2.20 -1.66
N VAL A 119 5.31 3.37 -1.95
CA VAL A 119 5.36 4.50 -1.02
C VAL A 119 4.64 5.70 -1.62
N GLN A 120 3.72 6.30 -0.85
CA GLN A 120 2.97 7.49 -1.29
C GLN A 120 2.46 8.31 -0.11
N ARG A 121 2.14 9.58 -0.38
CA ARG A 121 1.29 10.37 0.50
C ARG A 121 -0.15 9.94 0.34
N VAL A 122 -0.89 10.02 1.44
CA VAL A 122 -2.33 9.76 1.49
C VAL A 122 -2.99 10.83 2.34
N SER A 123 -4.25 11.14 2.09
CA SER A 123 -4.99 12.09 2.92
C SER A 123 -5.23 11.50 4.32
N GLY A 124 -5.00 12.29 5.37
CA GLY A 124 -5.44 11.95 6.73
C GLY A 124 -6.90 12.27 7.02
N ALA A 125 -7.59 12.99 6.12
CA ALA A 125 -9.00 13.31 6.27
C ALA A 125 -9.88 12.09 6.00
N ALA A 126 -11.02 12.01 6.69
CA ALA A 126 -12.01 10.98 6.43
C ALA A 126 -12.45 11.02 4.96
N GLY A 127 -12.40 9.86 4.30
CA GLY A 127 -12.88 9.71 2.94
C GLY A 127 -14.41 9.91 2.82
N PRO A 128 -14.91 10.08 1.58
CA PRO A 128 -16.34 10.18 1.34
C PRO A 128 -17.05 8.89 1.78
N ARG A 129 -18.26 9.02 2.33
CA ARG A 129 -19.12 7.88 2.71
C ARG A 129 -19.87 7.27 1.52
N ASN A 130 -20.06 8.07 0.47
CA ASN A 130 -20.69 7.66 -0.78
C ASN A 130 -19.80 8.10 -1.93
N VAL A 131 -19.58 7.22 -2.90
CA VAL A 131 -18.84 7.51 -4.12
C VAL A 131 -19.71 7.06 -5.29
N GLU A 132 -19.82 7.93 -6.28
CA GLU A 132 -20.46 7.63 -7.56
C GLU A 132 -19.43 7.85 -8.66
N PHE A 133 -19.35 6.91 -9.59
CA PHE A 133 -18.49 7.02 -10.76
C PHE A 133 -19.14 6.30 -11.94
N SER A 134 -18.77 6.72 -13.15
CA SER A 134 -19.14 6.05 -14.39
C SER A 134 -17.88 5.62 -15.12
N TYR A 135 -17.94 4.44 -15.72
CA TYR A 135 -16.85 3.89 -16.52
C TYR A 135 -17.43 3.36 -17.84
N THR A 136 -16.74 3.64 -18.95
CA THR A 136 -17.11 3.15 -20.28
C THR A 136 -15.92 2.41 -20.86
N ASP A 137 -16.09 1.11 -21.11
CA ASP A 137 -15.10 0.31 -21.83
C ASP A 137 -15.26 0.49 -23.35
N THR A 138 -14.48 1.40 -23.92
CA THR A 138 -14.51 1.70 -25.36
C THR A 138 -13.88 0.62 -26.23
N ALA A 139 -13.21 -0.37 -25.64
CA ALA A 139 -12.52 -1.45 -26.32
C ALA A 139 -13.07 -2.83 -25.92
N MET A 140 -14.31 -2.90 -25.41
CA MET A 140 -14.92 -4.16 -24.97
C MET A 140 -14.91 -5.19 -26.13
N PRO A 141 -14.28 -6.37 -25.94
CA PRO A 141 -14.32 -7.43 -26.95
C PRO A 141 -15.76 -7.91 -27.20
N ALA A 142 -16.01 -8.49 -28.37
CA ALA A 142 -17.29 -9.17 -28.64
C ALA A 142 -17.51 -10.35 -27.67
N GLY A 143 -18.78 -10.67 -27.40
CA GLY A 143 -19.15 -11.74 -26.48
C GLY A 143 -19.33 -11.26 -25.04
N CYS A 144 -19.30 -12.21 -24.09
CA CYS A 144 -19.59 -11.96 -22.68
C CYS A 144 -18.31 -11.65 -21.90
N GLN A 145 -18.29 -10.50 -21.22
CA GLN A 145 -17.21 -10.05 -20.36
C GLN A 145 -17.70 -9.93 -18.92
N ALA A 146 -16.85 -10.29 -17.96
CA ALA A 146 -17.13 -10.12 -16.54
C ALA A 146 -16.41 -8.88 -16.01
N TYR A 147 -17.18 -7.92 -15.50
CA TYR A 147 -16.68 -6.74 -14.82
C TYR A 147 -16.83 -6.90 -13.31
N TYR A 148 -15.88 -6.34 -12.57
CA TYR A 148 -15.88 -6.30 -11.12
C TYR A 148 -15.66 -4.87 -10.67
N VAL A 149 -16.42 -4.44 -9.67
CA VAL A 149 -16.14 -3.21 -8.94
C VAL A 149 -15.39 -3.59 -7.67
N ARG A 150 -14.26 -2.93 -7.45
CA ARG A 150 -13.45 -3.09 -6.24
C ARG A 150 -13.38 -1.77 -5.50
N VAL A 151 -13.66 -1.82 -4.20
CA VAL A 151 -13.46 -0.69 -3.28
C VAL A 151 -12.27 -1.01 -2.40
N LEU A 152 -11.30 -0.09 -2.34
CA LEU A 152 -10.18 -0.13 -1.41
C LEU A 152 -10.32 1.03 -0.43
N GLN A 153 -10.43 0.73 0.86
CA GLN A 153 -10.52 1.71 1.92
C GLN A 153 -9.12 2.20 2.34
N GLN A 154 -9.07 3.35 3.02
CA GLN A 154 -7.81 3.98 3.43
C GLN A 154 -6.94 3.11 4.34
N ASN A 155 -7.56 2.21 5.13
CA ASN A 155 -6.87 1.25 5.98
C ASN A 155 -6.49 -0.07 5.27
N GLY A 156 -6.81 -0.19 3.98
CA GLY A 156 -6.51 -1.36 3.17
C GLY A 156 -7.61 -2.42 3.12
N ALA A 157 -8.68 -2.26 3.89
CA ALA A 157 -9.86 -3.11 3.79
C ALA A 157 -10.47 -3.01 2.38
N MET A 158 -10.99 -4.13 1.89
CA MET A 158 -11.40 -4.26 0.50
C MET A 158 -12.75 -4.95 0.38
N ALA A 159 -13.57 -4.46 -0.56
CA ALA A 159 -14.81 -5.10 -0.96
C ALA A 159 -14.86 -5.26 -2.47
N TRP A 160 -15.57 -6.29 -2.91
CA TRP A 160 -15.79 -6.59 -4.33
C TRP A 160 -17.28 -6.72 -4.59
N SER A 161 -17.73 -6.26 -5.75
CA SER A 161 -19.03 -6.63 -6.27
C SER A 161 -19.03 -8.12 -6.67
N SER A 162 -20.22 -8.70 -6.77
CA SER A 162 -20.43 -9.86 -7.63
C SER A 162 -20.04 -9.52 -9.08
N PRO A 163 -19.69 -10.51 -9.91
CA PRO A 163 -19.41 -10.26 -11.33
C PRO A 163 -20.63 -9.66 -12.03
N LEU A 164 -20.40 -8.59 -12.78
CA LEU A 164 -21.35 -7.99 -13.71
C LEU A 164 -21.04 -8.52 -15.11
N TYR A 165 -21.93 -9.34 -15.65
CA TYR A 165 -21.77 -9.89 -16.99
C TYR A 165 -22.39 -8.97 -18.03
N ILE A 166 -21.56 -8.47 -18.94
CA ILE A 166 -21.99 -7.59 -20.03
C ILE A 166 -21.66 -8.30 -21.35
N THR A 167 -22.64 -8.37 -22.24
CA THR A 167 -22.44 -8.96 -23.57
C THR A 167 -22.46 -7.87 -24.62
N ARG A 168 -21.39 -7.79 -25.43
CA ARG A 168 -21.40 -6.98 -26.66
C ARG A 168 -21.77 -7.88 -27.84
N GLU A 169 -22.88 -7.56 -28.49
CA GLU A 169 -23.16 -8.08 -29.83
C GLU A 169 -22.19 -7.45 -30.84
N TRP A 170 -21.97 -8.14 -31.96
CA TRP A 170 -20.91 -7.87 -32.95
C TRP A 170 -20.82 -6.39 -33.38
#